data_AF-A0A354J9D3-F1
#
_entry.id   AF-A0A354J9D3-F1
#
_cell.length_a   1.000
_cell.length_b   1.000
_cell.length_c   1.000
_cell.angle_alpha   90.00
_cell.angle_beta   90.00
_cell.angle_gamma   90.00
#
_symmetry.space_group_name_H-M   'P 1'
#
loop_
_entity.id
_entity.type
_entity.pdbx_description
1 polymer ?
#
loop_
_entity_poly.entity_id
_entity_poly.type
_entity_poly.pdbx_seq_one_letter_code
_entity_poly.pdbx_strand_id
1 'polypeptide(L)'
;MQYGYFDDRNKEYVITTPKTPYPWINYLGSQEYFSMISNTAGGYSFYKDAKLRRITRYRYNNVPLDLGGGRYYYINDGGDVWSPGWAPAKKELENYECRHGMGYTKITGARGGIETGITFFVPLNTNAEVHKVVVKNTSNQKKRIKLFSFVEWCLWNAWDDQTNFQRNYNTGEVEIKGSVIYHKTEYKERRNHYAFFSVNAPIAGFDSDRESFLGTYNGFENPQAVLAGKSNNSVADGWHPIASHCLEIELEPGEARDYVFLLGYVENSQEEKWESKNVIN
;
A
#
# COMPACT_ATOMS: atom_id res chain seq x y z
N MET A 1 5.83 14.68 -27.89
CA MET A 1 5.16 13.54 -27.23
C MET A 1 4.59 14.02 -25.91
N GLN A 2 3.30 13.79 -25.65
CA GLN A 2 2.63 14.15 -24.39
C GLN A 2 2.24 12.88 -23.65
N TYR A 3 2.29 12.89 -22.31
CA TYR A 3 1.96 11.75 -21.45
C TYR A 3 0.72 12.02 -20.58
N GLY A 4 0.06 13.14 -20.81
CA GLY A 4 -1.00 13.68 -19.99
C GLY A 4 -1.42 15.09 -20.41
N TYR A 5 -2.43 15.64 -19.73
CA TYR A 5 -3.00 16.96 -19.97
C TYR A 5 -3.56 17.59 -18.69
N PHE A 6 -3.74 18.91 -18.68
CA PHE A 6 -4.42 19.61 -17.60
C PHE A 6 -5.94 19.50 -17.74
N ASP A 7 -6.61 19.16 -16.64
CA ASP A 7 -8.06 19.26 -16.48
C ASP A 7 -8.34 20.42 -15.52
N ASP A 8 -8.43 21.64 -16.08
CA ASP A 8 -8.55 22.88 -15.32
C ASP A 8 -9.84 22.93 -14.50
N ARG A 9 -10.92 22.30 -15.01
CA ARG A 9 -12.21 22.24 -14.32
C ARG A 9 -12.10 21.46 -13.01
N ASN A 10 -11.39 20.33 -13.04
CA ASN A 10 -11.19 19.48 -11.86
C ASN A 10 -9.94 19.84 -11.05
N LYS A 11 -9.10 20.76 -11.57
CA LYS A 11 -7.80 21.14 -11.01
C LYS A 11 -6.88 19.92 -10.86
N GLU A 12 -6.87 19.08 -11.89
CA GLU A 12 -6.11 17.84 -11.95
C GLU A 12 -5.10 17.90 -13.10
N TYR A 13 -3.95 17.25 -12.94
CA TYR A 13 -3.13 16.83 -14.06
C TYR A 13 -3.42 15.34 -14.34
N VAL A 14 -3.88 15.04 -15.54
CA VAL A 14 -4.29 13.70 -15.98
C VAL A 14 -3.12 13.06 -16.73
N ILE A 15 -2.64 11.92 -16.26
CA ILE A 15 -1.58 11.09 -16.84
C ILE A 15 -2.24 9.87 -17.50
N THR A 16 -2.09 9.73 -18.80
CA THR A 16 -2.81 8.72 -19.61
C THR A 16 -1.98 7.48 -19.93
N THR A 17 -0.74 7.41 -19.44
CA THR A 17 0.14 6.25 -19.61
C THR A 17 0.99 6.04 -18.36
N PRO A 18 1.20 4.78 -17.92
CA PRO A 18 2.02 4.52 -16.74
C PRO A 18 3.52 4.71 -17.03
N LYS A 19 3.92 4.72 -18.31
CA LYS A 19 5.30 4.80 -18.78
C LYS A 19 5.71 6.25 -19.09
N THR A 20 5.64 7.11 -18.08
CA THR A 20 6.15 8.48 -18.16
C THR A 20 7.69 8.50 -18.29
N PRO A 21 8.31 9.60 -18.75
CA PRO A 21 9.78 9.69 -18.85
C PRO A 21 10.51 9.49 -17.53
N TYR A 22 9.83 9.79 -16.42
CA TYR A 22 10.26 9.58 -15.06
C TYR A 22 9.01 9.45 -14.18
N PRO A 23 9.06 8.80 -13.00
CA PRO A 23 7.91 8.77 -12.09
C PRO A 23 7.46 10.19 -11.75
N TRP A 24 6.20 10.50 -12.04
CA TRP A 24 5.59 11.79 -11.71
C TRP A 24 4.83 11.63 -10.41
N ILE A 25 5.08 12.54 -9.47
CA ILE A 25 4.56 12.42 -8.11
C ILE A 25 3.55 13.51 -7.79
N ASN A 26 2.75 13.24 -6.76
CA ASN A 26 1.96 14.20 -6.02
C ASN A 26 2.29 14.12 -4.52
N TYR A 27 1.89 15.14 -3.77
CA TYR A 27 1.93 15.17 -2.32
C TYR A 27 0.51 15.09 -1.76
N LEU A 28 0.33 14.25 -0.74
CA LEU A 28 -0.90 14.15 0.03
C LEU A 28 -0.63 14.68 1.44
N GLY A 29 -1.63 15.32 2.04
CA GLY A 29 -1.52 15.90 3.38
C GLY A 29 -1.11 17.37 3.37
N SER A 30 -1.60 18.12 4.36
CA SER A 30 -1.37 19.56 4.49
C SER A 30 -1.03 20.00 5.91
N GLN A 31 -0.82 19.05 6.82
CA GLN A 31 -0.64 19.30 8.25
C GLN A 31 0.53 18.49 8.80
N GLU A 32 0.27 17.39 9.51
CA GLU A 32 1.32 16.63 10.20
C GLU A 32 1.66 15.33 9.48
N TYR A 33 0.67 14.66 8.88
CA TYR A 33 0.88 13.47 8.07
C TYR A 33 1.04 13.83 6.60
N PHE A 34 2.07 13.27 5.96
CA PHE A 34 2.38 13.52 4.56
C PHE A 34 2.66 12.22 3.81
N SER A 35 2.39 12.28 2.51
CA SER A 35 2.71 11.19 1.59
C SER A 35 3.25 11.70 0.27
N MET A 36 4.27 11.03 -0.23
CA MET A 36 4.68 11.12 -1.62
C MET A 36 4.06 9.95 -2.37
N ILE A 37 3.36 10.22 -3.46
CA ILE A 37 2.73 9.17 -4.29
C ILE A 37 3.02 9.39 -5.76
N SER A 38 3.54 8.38 -6.45
CA SER A 38 3.76 8.44 -7.90
C SER A 38 2.52 8.06 -8.70
N ASN A 39 2.59 8.26 -10.02
CA ASN A 39 1.55 7.81 -10.94
C ASN A 39 1.34 6.29 -10.96
N THR A 40 2.30 5.49 -10.48
CA THR A 40 2.16 4.03 -10.35
C THR A 40 2.02 3.57 -8.88
N ALA A 41 1.62 4.49 -7.99
CA ALA A 41 1.43 4.27 -6.55
C ALA A 41 2.72 3.96 -5.76
N GLY A 42 3.89 4.27 -6.32
CA GLY A 42 5.17 4.29 -5.60
C GLY A 42 5.25 5.43 -4.59
N GLY A 43 6.28 5.42 -3.75
CA GLY A 43 6.53 6.42 -2.72
C GLY A 43 6.28 5.92 -1.30
N TYR A 44 6.11 6.84 -0.35
CA TYR A 44 5.99 6.53 1.07
C TYR A 44 5.24 7.61 1.85
N SER A 45 4.89 7.27 3.10
CA SER A 45 4.26 8.16 4.08
C SER A 45 5.16 8.40 5.30
N PHE A 46 4.97 9.54 5.95
CA PHE A 46 5.63 9.90 7.20
C PHE A 46 4.78 10.87 8.02
N TYR A 47 5.05 10.94 9.33
CA TYR A 47 4.42 11.90 10.23
C TYR A 47 5.44 12.93 10.72
N LYS A 48 5.26 14.20 10.39
CA LYS A 48 6.11 15.37 10.70
C LYS A 48 7.52 15.33 10.11
N ASP A 49 8.26 14.26 10.34
CA ASP A 49 9.67 14.12 10.01
C ASP A 49 9.91 12.89 9.12
N ALA A 50 10.25 13.15 7.85
CA ALA A 50 10.50 12.11 6.85
C ALA A 50 11.74 11.25 7.13
N LYS A 51 12.60 11.65 8.08
CA LYS A 51 13.74 10.86 8.57
C LYS A 51 13.37 10.09 9.84
N LEU A 52 12.75 10.72 10.84
CA LEU A 52 12.61 10.15 12.19
C LEU A 52 11.28 9.41 12.44
N ARG A 53 10.30 9.61 11.56
CA ARG A 53 8.93 9.10 11.67
C ARG A 53 8.40 8.64 10.31
N ARG A 54 9.27 8.00 9.52
CA ARG A 54 8.88 7.41 8.24
C ARG A 54 8.08 6.12 8.50
N ILE A 55 6.90 6.04 7.90
CA ILE A 55 5.95 4.94 8.14
C ILE A 55 6.24 3.79 7.16
N THR A 56 6.32 4.09 5.87
CA THR A 56 6.56 3.09 4.81
C THR A 56 7.92 3.26 4.15
N ARG A 57 8.53 2.14 3.76
CA ARG A 57 9.86 2.11 3.13
C ARG A 57 9.77 2.51 1.66
N TYR A 58 10.79 3.22 1.18
CA TYR A 58 10.96 3.55 -0.22
C TYR A 58 12.43 3.56 -0.62
N ARG A 59 12.76 2.95 -1.75
CA ARG A 59 14.12 2.86 -2.29
C ARG A 59 14.31 3.89 -3.40
N TYR A 60 15.07 4.94 -3.10
CA TYR A 60 15.55 5.87 -4.11
C TYR A 60 16.59 5.19 -5.01
N ASN A 61 16.67 5.63 -6.28
CA ASN A 61 17.60 5.07 -7.28
C ASN A 61 17.50 3.53 -7.44
N ASN A 62 16.30 2.98 -7.25
CA ASN A 62 16.10 1.55 -7.44
C ASN A 62 16.15 1.16 -8.93
N VAL A 63 16.49 -0.09 -9.20
CA VAL A 63 16.44 -0.68 -10.55
C VAL A 63 15.49 -1.88 -10.49
N PRO A 64 14.27 -1.77 -11.06
CA PRO A 64 13.75 -0.65 -11.84
C PRO A 64 13.29 0.54 -10.97
N LEU A 65 13.16 1.73 -11.57
CA LEU A 65 12.60 2.91 -10.91
C LEU A 65 11.14 2.68 -10.49
N ASP A 66 10.69 3.41 -9.46
CA ASP A 66 9.33 3.38 -8.90
C ASP A 66 8.85 2.00 -8.40
N LEU A 67 9.80 1.07 -8.26
CA LEU A 67 9.66 -0.20 -7.57
C LEU A 67 10.51 -0.14 -6.30
N GLY A 68 10.17 -0.92 -5.27
CA GLY A 68 10.93 -0.89 -4.00
C GLY A 68 10.32 0.00 -2.91
N GLY A 69 9.04 0.32 -3.03
CA GLY A 69 8.24 1.02 -2.01
C GLY A 69 7.02 1.69 -2.64
N GLY A 70 5.84 1.46 -2.08
CA GLY A 70 4.58 1.97 -2.60
C GLY A 70 3.37 1.38 -1.89
N ARG A 71 2.19 1.67 -2.44
CA ARG A 71 0.91 1.05 -2.04
C ARG A 71 0.43 0.18 -3.19
N TYR A 72 0.76 -1.10 -3.12
CA TYR A 72 0.47 -2.01 -4.21
C TYR A 72 -0.81 -2.78 -3.94
N TYR A 73 -1.61 -2.88 -5.00
CA TYR A 73 -2.82 -3.68 -5.03
C TYR A 73 -2.67 -4.68 -6.17
N TYR A 74 -2.78 -5.96 -5.84
CA TYR A 74 -2.71 -7.04 -6.80
C TYR A 74 -4.08 -7.66 -6.95
N ILE A 75 -4.53 -7.78 -8.19
CA ILE A 75 -5.70 -8.55 -8.56
C ILE A 75 -5.21 -9.90 -9.06
N ASN A 76 -5.73 -10.99 -8.48
CA ASN A 76 -5.62 -12.33 -9.04
C ASN A 76 -7.02 -12.74 -9.56
N ASP A 77 -7.16 -12.76 -10.89
CA ASP A 77 -8.37 -13.23 -11.58
C ASP A 77 -8.07 -14.58 -12.23
N GLY A 78 -8.42 -15.68 -11.53
CA GLY A 78 -8.19 -17.03 -12.04
C GLY A 78 -6.73 -17.39 -12.35
N GLY A 79 -5.77 -16.76 -11.65
CA GLY A 79 -4.32 -16.93 -11.88
C GLY A 79 -3.67 -15.82 -12.70
N ASP A 80 -4.44 -14.95 -13.37
CA ASP A 80 -3.89 -13.74 -13.99
C ASP A 80 -3.66 -12.67 -12.91
N VAL A 81 -2.39 -12.37 -12.65
CA VAL A 81 -1.97 -11.41 -11.62
C VAL A 81 -1.56 -10.08 -12.24
N TRP A 82 -2.22 -9.00 -11.84
CA TRP A 82 -1.96 -7.65 -12.34
C TRP A 82 -2.20 -6.58 -11.26
N SER A 83 -1.84 -5.33 -11.55
CA SER A 83 -1.98 -4.19 -10.63
C SER A 83 -2.65 -3.00 -11.32
N PRO A 84 -3.59 -2.29 -10.67
CA PRO A 84 -4.30 -1.16 -11.29
C PRO A 84 -3.39 0.00 -11.69
N GLY A 85 -2.32 0.23 -10.92
CA GLY A 85 -1.29 1.23 -11.24
C GLY A 85 -0.27 0.79 -12.29
N TRP A 86 -0.54 -0.30 -13.03
CA TRP A 86 0.40 -1.02 -13.89
C TRP A 86 1.57 -1.65 -13.12
N ALA A 87 2.37 -0.86 -12.42
CA ALA A 87 3.34 -1.37 -11.46
C ALA A 87 2.63 -1.89 -10.19
N PRO A 88 3.18 -2.89 -9.50
CA PRO A 88 4.47 -3.53 -9.78
C PRO A 88 4.41 -4.72 -10.75
N ALA A 89 3.24 -5.32 -11.00
CA ALA A 89 3.10 -6.50 -11.85
C ALA A 89 3.44 -6.26 -13.34
N LYS A 90 3.34 -5.01 -13.81
CA LYS A 90 3.66 -4.54 -15.16
C LYS A 90 2.95 -5.29 -16.29
N LYS A 91 1.81 -5.93 -16.00
CA LYS A 91 0.93 -6.50 -17.03
C LYS A 91 0.32 -5.40 -17.87
N GLU A 92 0.11 -5.69 -19.14
CA GLU A 92 -0.61 -4.79 -20.06
C GLU A 92 -2.05 -4.59 -19.57
N LEU A 93 -2.49 -3.34 -19.56
CA LEU A 93 -3.83 -2.93 -19.14
C LEU A 93 -4.62 -2.50 -20.38
N GLU A 94 -5.92 -2.81 -20.38
CA GLU A 94 -6.87 -2.34 -21.40
C GLU A 94 -7.08 -0.82 -21.30
N ASN A 95 -7.04 -0.32 -20.06
CA ASN A 95 -7.09 1.11 -19.76
C ASN A 95 -6.21 1.43 -18.55
N TYR A 96 -5.59 2.61 -18.55
CA TYR A 96 -4.88 3.18 -17.42
C TYR A 96 -5.08 4.70 -17.39
N GLU A 97 -5.33 5.24 -16.22
CA GLU A 97 -5.33 6.68 -15.98
C GLU A 97 -4.85 6.98 -14.55
N CYS A 98 -3.99 7.98 -14.40
CA CYS A 98 -3.68 8.58 -13.10
C CYS A 98 -4.08 10.06 -13.12
N ARG A 99 -4.75 10.54 -12.07
CA ARG A 99 -5.11 11.95 -11.90
C ARG A 99 -4.47 12.45 -10.61
N HIS A 100 -3.56 13.41 -10.73
CA HIS A 100 -3.02 14.13 -9.58
C HIS A 100 -3.83 15.40 -9.36
N GLY A 101 -4.54 15.48 -8.24
CA GLY A 101 -5.31 16.64 -7.81
C GLY A 101 -4.70 17.31 -6.58
N MET A 102 -5.39 18.31 -6.04
CA MET A 102 -4.95 19.02 -4.83
C MET A 102 -5.11 18.16 -3.57
N GLY A 103 -4.02 17.52 -3.13
CA GLY A 103 -4.00 16.70 -1.91
C GLY A 103 -4.58 15.29 -2.06
N TYR A 104 -4.89 14.86 -3.29
CA TYR A 104 -5.34 13.52 -3.61
C TYR A 104 -4.78 13.03 -4.97
N THR A 105 -4.71 11.72 -5.13
CA THR A 105 -4.37 11.06 -6.40
C THR A 105 -5.40 9.97 -6.69
N LYS A 106 -5.88 9.86 -7.93
CA LYS A 106 -6.71 8.75 -8.40
C LYS A 106 -5.92 7.92 -9.40
N ILE A 107 -5.88 6.60 -9.24
CA ILE A 107 -5.26 5.68 -10.21
C ILE A 107 -6.31 4.65 -10.60
N THR A 108 -6.57 4.51 -11.89
CA THR A 108 -7.52 3.54 -12.44
C THR A 108 -6.80 2.66 -13.44
N GLY A 109 -7.02 1.34 -13.33
CA GLY A 109 -6.56 0.35 -14.29
C GLY A 109 -7.64 -0.67 -14.59
N ALA A 110 -7.70 -1.16 -15.83
CA ALA A 110 -8.64 -2.20 -16.23
C ALA A 110 -7.94 -3.32 -16.99
N ARG A 111 -8.33 -4.57 -16.70
CA ARG A 111 -7.83 -5.77 -17.37
C ARG A 111 -8.79 -6.94 -17.16
N GLY A 112 -9.04 -7.73 -18.20
CA GLY A 112 -9.77 -8.99 -18.10
C GLY A 112 -11.25 -8.80 -17.71
N GLY A 113 -11.84 -7.65 -18.02
CA GLY A 113 -13.22 -7.32 -17.61
C GLY A 113 -13.37 -6.92 -16.15
N ILE A 114 -12.28 -6.55 -15.47
CA ILE A 114 -12.27 -5.92 -14.15
C ILE A 114 -11.65 -4.53 -14.27
N GLU A 115 -12.36 -3.51 -13.83
CA GLU A 115 -11.85 -2.16 -13.64
C GLU A 115 -11.62 -1.92 -12.14
N THR A 116 -10.47 -1.36 -11.77
CA THR A 116 -10.17 -1.01 -10.38
C THR A 116 -9.68 0.43 -10.31
N GLY A 117 -10.42 1.27 -9.59
CA GLY A 117 -10.06 2.66 -9.31
C GLY A 117 -9.65 2.83 -7.85
N ILE A 118 -8.58 3.57 -7.59
CA ILE A 118 -8.07 3.81 -6.24
C ILE A 118 -7.88 5.30 -6.03
N THR A 119 -8.55 5.88 -5.04
CA THR A 119 -8.35 7.26 -4.61
C THR A 119 -7.53 7.28 -3.32
N PHE A 120 -6.35 7.90 -3.39
CA PHE A 120 -5.43 8.11 -2.29
C PHE A 120 -5.51 9.55 -1.82
N PHE A 121 -5.70 9.78 -0.52
CA PHE A 121 -5.67 11.12 0.06
C PHE A 121 -5.39 11.06 1.56
N VAL A 122 -4.93 12.17 2.13
CA VAL A 122 -4.81 12.35 3.58
C VAL A 122 -5.94 13.30 4.00
N PRO A 123 -6.91 12.87 4.82
CA PRO A 123 -7.98 13.74 5.28
C PRO A 123 -7.45 14.88 6.14
N LEU A 124 -8.21 15.97 6.22
CA LEU A 124 -7.90 17.07 7.13
C LEU A 124 -7.91 16.59 8.59
N ASN A 125 -7.00 17.11 9.41
CA ASN A 125 -6.87 16.82 10.84
C ASN A 125 -6.75 15.33 11.16
N THR A 126 -6.20 14.54 10.24
CA THR A 126 -6.11 13.08 10.36
C THR A 126 -4.69 12.60 10.07
N ASN A 127 -4.14 11.79 10.96
CA ASN A 127 -2.82 11.19 10.80
C ASN A 127 -2.89 9.84 10.07
N ALA A 128 -3.55 9.83 8.91
CA ALA A 128 -3.69 8.62 8.10
C ALA A 128 -3.84 8.94 6.60
N GLU A 129 -3.28 8.06 5.77
CA GLU A 129 -3.62 7.99 4.35
C GLU A 129 -4.81 7.04 4.16
N VAL A 130 -5.82 7.51 3.42
CA VAL A 130 -7.00 6.75 3.03
C VAL A 130 -6.81 6.25 1.60
N HIS A 131 -7.08 4.97 1.36
CA HIS A 131 -7.21 4.41 0.03
C HIS A 131 -8.64 3.93 -0.19
N LYS A 132 -9.42 4.67 -0.98
CA LYS A 132 -10.73 4.19 -1.44
C LYS A 132 -10.53 3.37 -2.71
N VAL A 133 -10.66 2.05 -2.60
CA VAL A 133 -10.53 1.09 -3.70
C VAL A 133 -11.92 0.70 -4.18
N VAL A 134 -12.21 0.90 -5.46
CA VAL A 134 -13.46 0.51 -6.12
C VAL A 134 -13.13 -0.55 -7.15
N VAL A 135 -13.70 -1.74 -7.01
CA VAL A 135 -13.54 -2.86 -7.96
C VAL A 135 -14.86 -3.07 -8.68
N LYS A 136 -14.84 -3.03 -10.00
CA LYS A 136 -16.03 -3.17 -10.84
C LYS A 136 -15.86 -4.28 -11.87
N ASN A 137 -16.88 -5.13 -11.98
CA ASN A 137 -16.98 -6.10 -13.06
C ASN A 137 -17.58 -5.42 -14.30
N THR A 138 -16.75 -5.23 -15.32
CA THR A 138 -17.16 -4.63 -16.61
C THR A 138 -17.48 -5.69 -17.66
N SER A 139 -17.35 -6.97 -17.33
CA SER A 139 -17.71 -8.09 -18.20
C SER A 139 -19.20 -8.44 -18.12
N ASN A 140 -19.62 -9.36 -18.99
CA ASN A 140 -20.97 -9.95 -19.00
C ASN A 140 -21.06 -11.28 -18.23
N GLN A 141 -20.00 -11.66 -17.50
CA GLN A 141 -19.95 -12.89 -16.71
C GLN A 141 -19.70 -12.58 -15.24
N LYS A 142 -20.17 -13.44 -14.35
CA LYS A 142 -19.82 -13.37 -12.93
C LYS A 142 -18.31 -13.49 -12.76
N LYS A 143 -17.72 -12.65 -11.92
CA LYS A 143 -16.28 -12.65 -11.62
C LYS A 143 -16.02 -13.05 -10.17
N ARG A 144 -14.98 -13.85 -9.97
CA ARG A 144 -14.45 -14.23 -8.65
C ARG A 144 -12.96 -13.94 -8.64
N ILE A 145 -12.56 -12.90 -7.92
CA ILE A 145 -11.17 -12.45 -7.89
C ILE A 145 -10.68 -12.38 -6.46
N LYS A 146 -9.36 -12.30 -6.32
CA LYS A 146 -8.72 -11.97 -5.05
C LYS A 146 -7.97 -10.66 -5.16
N LEU A 147 -8.16 -9.80 -4.18
CA LEU A 147 -7.46 -8.53 -4.05
C LEU A 147 -6.47 -8.63 -2.90
N PHE A 148 -5.17 -8.47 -3.20
CA PHE A 148 -4.11 -8.38 -2.20
C PHE A 148 -3.65 -6.94 -2.07
N SER A 149 -3.74 -6.37 -0.86
CA SER A 149 -3.09 -5.10 -0.56
C SER A 149 -1.63 -5.32 -0.16
N PHE A 150 -0.78 -4.32 -0.29
CA PHE A 150 0.61 -4.40 0.16
C PHE A 150 1.18 -3.01 0.47
N VAL A 151 1.80 -2.90 1.64
CA VAL A 151 2.73 -1.83 2.01
C VAL A 151 3.94 -2.44 2.72
N GLU A 152 5.13 -1.87 2.51
CA GLU A 152 6.35 -2.27 3.23
C GLU A 152 6.65 -1.25 4.34
N TRP A 153 6.80 -1.71 5.58
CA TRP A 153 7.08 -0.82 6.70
C TRP A 153 8.53 -0.32 6.66
N CYS A 154 8.72 0.97 6.96
CA CYS A 154 10.02 1.50 7.34
C CYS A 154 10.17 1.36 8.86
N LEU A 155 11.39 1.11 9.34
CA LEU A 155 11.68 1.03 10.78
C LEU A 155 11.86 2.44 11.40
N TRP A 156 10.94 3.35 11.07
CA TRP A 156 10.80 4.73 11.54
C TRP A 156 11.95 5.69 11.22
N ASN A 157 13.15 5.43 11.75
CA ASN A 157 14.34 6.19 11.43
C ASN A 157 14.88 5.69 10.09
N ALA A 158 14.56 6.40 9.00
CA ALA A 158 14.90 6.00 7.64
C ALA A 158 16.41 5.88 7.39
N TRP A 159 17.25 6.55 8.18
CA TRP A 159 18.70 6.36 8.09
C TRP A 159 19.14 5.04 8.73
N ASP A 160 18.62 4.71 9.91
CA ASP A 160 18.90 3.42 10.56
C ASP A 160 18.39 2.27 9.68
N ASP A 161 17.15 2.40 9.19
CA ASP A 161 16.46 1.44 8.31
C ASP A 161 17.32 0.96 7.14
N GLN A 162 18.10 1.86 6.54
CA GLN A 162 18.92 1.57 5.35
C GLN A 162 20.40 1.31 5.64
N THR A 163 20.85 1.36 6.90
CA THR A 163 22.29 1.24 7.23
C THR A 163 22.62 0.26 8.35
N ASN A 164 21.70 -0.01 9.28
CA ASN A 164 22.01 -0.71 10.53
C ASN A 164 21.41 -2.12 10.62
N PHE A 165 21.51 -2.87 9.52
CA PHE A 165 20.96 -4.21 9.36
C PHE A 165 21.39 -5.19 10.46
N GLN A 166 22.61 -5.02 10.97
CA GLN A 166 23.15 -5.83 12.06
C GLN A 166 22.24 -5.86 13.29
N ARG A 167 21.62 -4.71 13.63
CA ARG A 167 20.65 -4.61 14.71
C ARG A 167 19.23 -4.81 14.18
N ASN A 168 18.82 -4.02 13.20
CA ASN A 168 17.40 -3.80 12.92
C ASN A 168 16.69 -4.97 12.21
N TYR A 169 17.44 -5.95 11.68
CA TYR A 169 16.87 -7.24 11.28
C TYR A 169 16.35 -8.09 12.45
N ASN A 170 16.57 -7.68 13.70
CA ASN A 170 16.10 -8.37 14.90
C ASN A 170 15.08 -7.56 15.71
N THR A 171 14.56 -6.44 15.17
CA THR A 171 13.69 -5.51 15.93
C THR A 171 12.28 -5.39 15.37
N GLY A 172 12.04 -5.89 14.14
CA GLY A 172 10.73 -5.86 13.49
C GLY A 172 9.66 -6.52 14.35
N GLU A 173 8.63 -5.78 14.75
CA GLU A 173 7.53 -6.32 15.53
C GLU A 173 6.17 -5.86 14.99
N VAL A 174 5.23 -6.81 14.93
CA VAL A 174 3.87 -6.58 14.45
C VAL A 174 2.83 -7.19 15.39
N GLU A 175 1.59 -6.78 15.21
CA GLU A 175 0.42 -7.39 15.83
C GLU A 175 -0.73 -7.41 14.83
N ILE A 176 -1.57 -8.44 14.88
CA ILE A 176 -2.70 -8.60 13.95
C ILE A 176 -3.97 -8.78 14.77
N LYS A 177 -4.98 -7.94 14.51
CA LYS A 177 -6.29 -8.03 15.15
C LYS A 177 -7.40 -7.78 14.14
N GLY A 178 -8.16 -8.82 13.83
CA GLY A 178 -9.19 -8.76 12.79
C GLY A 178 -8.57 -8.38 11.44
N SER A 179 -9.07 -7.31 10.83
CA SER A 179 -8.59 -6.78 9.55
C SER A 179 -7.59 -5.62 9.71
N VAL A 180 -6.83 -5.62 10.80
CA VAL A 180 -5.84 -4.58 11.10
C VAL A 180 -4.48 -5.22 11.41
N ILE A 181 -3.45 -4.73 10.73
CA ILE A 181 -2.05 -5.10 10.95
C ILE A 181 -1.33 -3.89 11.53
N TYR A 182 -0.78 -4.04 12.73
CA TYR A 182 -0.05 -3.01 13.46
C TYR A 182 1.45 -3.24 13.30
N HIS A 183 2.19 -2.17 12.99
CA HIS A 183 3.66 -2.15 13.02
C HIS A 183 4.13 -1.38 14.25
N LYS A 184 4.77 -2.11 15.17
CA LYS A 184 5.12 -1.64 16.52
C LYS A 184 6.59 -1.84 16.87
N THR A 185 7.45 -1.92 15.86
CA THR A 185 8.92 -1.94 16.01
C THR A 185 9.37 -0.84 16.98
N GLU A 186 10.13 -1.23 18.01
CA GLU A 186 10.64 -0.37 19.10
C GLU A 186 9.56 0.33 19.97
N TYR A 187 8.28 -0.03 19.85
CA TYR A 187 7.20 0.52 20.70
C TYR A 187 7.37 0.12 22.17
N LYS A 188 7.80 -1.12 22.44
CA LYS A 188 8.10 -1.59 23.80
C LYS A 188 9.19 -0.77 24.50
N GLU A 189 10.04 -0.08 23.73
CA GLU A 189 11.17 0.67 24.26
C GLU A 189 10.84 2.18 24.33
N ARG A 190 11.48 3.00 23.50
CA ARG A 190 11.46 4.46 23.61
C ARG A 190 10.34 5.10 22.80
N ARG A 191 9.75 4.37 21.84
CA ARG A 191 8.71 4.91 20.97
C ARG A 191 7.38 4.82 21.69
N ASN A 192 6.61 5.90 21.64
CA ASN A 192 5.22 5.95 22.07
C ASN A 192 4.25 5.94 20.87
N HIS A 193 4.74 5.54 19.69
CA HIS A 193 3.97 5.56 18.45
C HIS A 193 4.10 4.26 17.69
N TYR A 194 3.04 3.92 16.97
CA TYR A 194 2.97 2.79 16.05
C TYR A 194 2.22 3.19 14.79
N ALA A 195 2.27 2.34 13.77
CA ALA A 195 1.47 2.48 12.57
C ALA A 195 0.50 1.31 12.45
N PHE A 196 -0.56 1.50 11.69
CA PHE A 196 -1.46 0.40 11.33
C PHE A 196 -1.84 0.48 9.86
N PHE A 197 -2.12 -0.67 9.28
CA PHE A 197 -2.78 -0.79 8.00
C PHE A 197 -4.04 -1.63 8.18
N SER A 198 -5.19 -1.08 7.81
CA SER A 198 -6.49 -1.72 8.01
C SER A 198 -7.32 -1.73 6.74
N VAL A 199 -8.35 -2.58 6.73
CA VAL A 199 -9.42 -2.54 5.73
C VAL A 199 -10.79 -2.70 6.39
N ASN A 200 -11.79 -1.99 5.88
CA ASN A 200 -13.17 -1.97 6.40
C ASN A 200 -14.01 -3.22 6.04
N ALA A 201 -13.37 -4.36 5.79
CA ALA A 201 -14.04 -5.60 5.39
C ALA A 201 -13.37 -6.83 6.05
N PRO A 202 -14.08 -7.95 6.22
CA PRO A 202 -13.47 -9.22 6.58
C PRO A 202 -12.41 -9.63 5.56
N ILE A 203 -11.29 -10.16 6.03
CA ILE A 203 -10.18 -10.64 5.20
C ILE A 203 -10.20 -12.17 5.13
N ALA A 204 -9.81 -12.71 3.97
CA ALA A 204 -9.59 -14.15 3.78
C ALA A 204 -8.21 -14.59 4.32
N GLY A 205 -7.28 -13.66 4.48
CA GLY A 205 -5.97 -13.90 5.05
C GLY A 205 -5.13 -12.62 5.10
N PHE A 206 -3.95 -12.72 5.71
CA PHE A 206 -3.01 -11.61 5.82
C PHE A 206 -1.57 -12.07 5.62
N ASP A 207 -0.65 -11.14 5.43
CA ASP A 207 0.78 -11.37 5.57
C ASP A 207 1.43 -10.15 6.20
N SER A 208 2.39 -10.39 7.08
CA SER A 208 3.18 -9.33 7.71
C SER A 208 4.69 -9.52 7.58
N ASP A 209 5.15 -10.64 7.01
CA ASP A 209 6.56 -10.89 6.68
C ASP A 209 6.80 -10.79 5.16
N ARG A 210 7.79 -9.97 4.76
CA ARG A 210 8.05 -9.70 3.34
C ARG A 210 8.49 -10.95 2.60
N GLU A 211 9.40 -11.72 3.17
CA GLU A 211 9.95 -12.92 2.55
C GLU A 211 8.88 -14.02 2.37
N SER A 212 7.95 -14.14 3.31
CA SER A 212 6.79 -15.02 3.20
C SER A 212 5.79 -14.55 2.13
N PHE A 213 5.60 -13.24 1.94
CA PHE A 213 4.69 -12.72 0.92
C PHE A 213 5.29 -12.73 -0.49
N LEU A 214 6.51 -12.20 -0.64
CA LEU A 214 7.21 -12.09 -1.92
C LEU A 214 7.82 -13.44 -2.33
N GLY A 215 8.48 -14.13 -1.41
CA GLY A 215 9.41 -15.22 -1.69
C GLY A 215 10.85 -14.70 -1.81
N THR A 216 11.81 -15.43 -1.25
CA THR A 216 13.22 -15.00 -1.10
C THR A 216 13.88 -14.53 -2.40
N TYR A 217 13.51 -15.11 -3.55
CA TYR A 217 14.12 -14.85 -4.85
C TYR A 217 13.18 -14.15 -5.84
N ASN A 218 12.07 -13.61 -5.35
CA ASN A 218 11.08 -12.89 -6.16
C ASN A 218 11.15 -11.38 -5.88
N GLY A 219 10.52 -10.60 -6.77
CA GLY A 219 10.35 -9.17 -6.62
C GLY A 219 8.89 -8.77 -6.38
N PHE A 220 8.64 -7.46 -6.34
CA PHE A 220 7.28 -6.92 -6.19
C PHE A 220 6.38 -7.25 -7.40
N GLU A 221 6.97 -7.57 -8.54
CA GLU A 221 6.29 -7.95 -9.78
C GLU A 221 5.64 -9.34 -9.72
N ASN A 222 6.13 -10.22 -8.87
CA ASN A 222 5.71 -11.62 -8.81
C ASN A 222 5.67 -12.21 -7.39
N PRO A 223 4.92 -11.63 -6.43
CA PRO A 223 4.86 -12.16 -5.07
C PRO A 223 4.31 -13.58 -5.03
N GLN A 224 4.99 -14.49 -4.34
CA GLN A 224 4.62 -15.91 -4.27
C GLN A 224 3.21 -16.12 -3.70
N ALA A 225 2.79 -15.34 -2.70
CA ALA A 225 1.46 -15.46 -2.09
C ALA A 225 0.35 -15.05 -3.09
N VAL A 226 0.59 -13.98 -3.85
CA VAL A 226 -0.35 -13.49 -4.86
C VAL A 226 -0.47 -14.48 -6.01
N LEU A 227 0.65 -15.02 -6.49
CA LEU A 227 0.68 -16.04 -7.54
C LEU A 227 -0.01 -17.34 -7.10
N ALA A 228 0.18 -17.74 -5.83
CA ALA A 228 -0.52 -18.89 -5.25
C ALA A 228 -2.02 -18.64 -5.00
N GLY A 229 -2.49 -17.39 -5.13
CA GLY A 229 -3.87 -17.02 -4.89
C GLY A 229 -4.30 -17.17 -3.42
N LYS A 230 -3.37 -17.11 -2.47
CA LYS A 230 -3.68 -17.16 -1.03
C LYS A 230 -2.58 -16.51 -0.20
N SER A 231 -2.98 -15.81 0.86
CA SER A 231 -2.04 -15.33 1.88
C SER A 231 -1.44 -16.49 2.68
N ASN A 232 -0.24 -16.27 3.23
CA ASN A 232 0.44 -17.26 4.06
C ASN A 232 0.15 -17.09 5.56
N ASN A 233 -0.57 -16.05 5.97
CA ASN A 233 -0.85 -15.72 7.37
C ASN A 233 0.44 -15.56 8.18
N SER A 234 1.47 -15.00 7.54
CA SER A 234 2.78 -14.81 8.14
C SER A 234 2.77 -13.73 9.22
N VAL A 235 3.49 -14.00 10.30
CA VAL A 235 3.71 -13.07 11.41
C VAL A 235 5.19 -12.71 11.45
N ALA A 236 5.52 -11.45 11.18
CA ALA A 236 6.92 -11.00 11.22
C ALA A 236 7.51 -11.06 12.64
N ASP A 237 8.77 -11.47 12.69
CA ASP A 237 9.64 -11.41 13.86
C ASP A 237 11.04 -11.02 13.36
N GLY A 238 11.40 -9.75 13.52
CA GLY A 238 12.57 -9.17 12.86
C GLY A 238 12.37 -8.89 11.36
N TRP A 239 13.46 -9.00 10.61
CA TRP A 239 13.55 -8.86 9.16
C TRP A 239 12.82 -7.65 8.59
N HIS A 240 11.87 -7.88 7.67
CA HIS A 240 11.19 -6.83 6.92
C HIS A 240 9.68 -6.94 7.14
N PRO A 241 9.14 -6.26 8.15
CA PRO A 241 7.70 -6.17 8.33
C PRO A 241 7.01 -5.55 7.11
N ILE A 242 5.86 -6.11 6.74
CA ILE A 242 4.91 -5.58 5.75
C ILE A 242 3.50 -5.56 6.35
N ALA A 243 2.55 -5.04 5.59
CA ALA A 243 1.14 -5.31 5.84
C ALA A 243 0.42 -5.63 4.52
N SER A 244 -0.11 -6.85 4.44
CA SER A 244 -0.90 -7.34 3.32
C SER A 244 -2.19 -7.99 3.82
N HIS A 245 -3.28 -7.70 3.12
CA HIS A 245 -4.59 -8.32 3.33
C HIS A 245 -4.99 -9.01 2.03
N CYS A 246 -5.65 -10.17 2.12
CA CYS A 246 -6.31 -10.83 0.99
C CYS A 246 -7.83 -10.72 1.17
N LEU A 247 -8.52 -10.18 0.17
CA LEU A 247 -9.97 -10.15 0.07
C LEU A 247 -10.42 -11.08 -1.06
N GLU A 248 -11.44 -11.90 -0.81
CA GLU A 248 -12.13 -12.64 -1.87
C GLU A 248 -13.38 -11.86 -2.30
N ILE A 249 -13.49 -11.60 -3.60
CA ILE A 249 -14.50 -10.72 -4.16
C ILE A 249 -15.26 -11.46 -5.25
N GLU A 250 -16.56 -11.68 -5.02
CA GLU A 250 -17.50 -12.07 -6.08
C GLU A 250 -18.29 -10.87 -6.57
N LEU A 251 -18.36 -10.68 -7.88
CA LEU A 251 -19.09 -9.58 -8.53
C LEU A 251 -19.97 -10.11 -9.66
N GLU A 252 -21.26 -9.79 -9.63
CA GLU A 252 -22.15 -9.98 -10.77
C GLU A 252 -21.79 -9.01 -11.92
N PRO A 253 -22.23 -9.27 -13.17
CA PRO A 253 -22.00 -8.35 -14.29
C PRO A 253 -22.46 -6.92 -13.97
N GLY A 254 -21.56 -5.94 -14.11
CA GLY A 254 -21.83 -4.53 -13.81
C GLY A 254 -21.76 -4.16 -12.33
N GLU A 255 -21.64 -5.12 -11.41
CA GLU A 255 -21.51 -4.85 -9.97
C GLU A 255 -20.18 -4.15 -9.67
N ALA A 256 -20.22 -3.19 -8.75
CA ALA A 256 -19.07 -2.55 -8.17
C ALA A 256 -19.08 -2.69 -6.65
N ARG A 257 -17.90 -2.84 -6.05
CA ARG A 257 -17.73 -2.91 -4.59
C ARG A 257 -16.58 -2.02 -4.14
N ASP A 258 -16.84 -1.31 -3.04
CA ASP A 258 -15.92 -0.35 -2.44
C ASP A 258 -15.27 -0.91 -1.17
N TYR A 259 -13.96 -0.74 -1.07
CA TYR A 259 -13.15 -1.04 0.11
C TYR A 259 -12.37 0.20 0.52
N VAL A 260 -12.27 0.42 1.83
CA VAL A 260 -11.52 1.55 2.39
C VAL A 260 -10.38 0.98 3.22
N PHE A 261 -9.16 1.29 2.79
CA PHE A 261 -7.95 1.01 3.55
C PHE A 261 -7.47 2.26 4.26
N LEU A 262 -6.92 2.09 5.46
CA LEU A 262 -6.30 3.18 6.22
C LEU A 262 -4.88 2.81 6.60
N LEU A 263 -3.92 3.63 6.19
CA LEU A 263 -2.53 3.62 6.65
C LEU A 263 -2.36 4.72 7.68
N GLY A 264 -2.44 4.37 8.95
CA GLY A 264 -2.51 5.33 10.05
C GLY A 264 -1.25 5.38 10.91
N TYR A 265 -1.07 6.50 11.60
CA TYR A 265 -0.09 6.74 12.63
C TYR A 265 -0.81 7.08 13.94
N VAL A 266 -0.36 6.48 15.05
CA VAL A 266 -0.93 6.71 16.38
C VAL A 266 0.21 7.00 17.36
N GLU A 267 -0.03 7.97 18.25
CA GLU A 267 0.79 8.27 19.42
C GLU A 267 -0.06 8.05 20.66
N ASN A 268 0.48 7.34 21.65
CA ASN A 268 -0.09 7.25 22.97
C ASN A 268 0.72 8.10 23.96
N SER A 269 0.05 8.53 25.02
CA SER A 269 0.76 9.06 26.18
C SER A 269 1.67 7.98 26.78
N GLN A 270 2.70 8.37 27.54
CA GLN A 270 3.60 7.40 28.16
C GLN A 270 2.88 6.49 29.16
N GLU A 271 1.81 6.98 29.79
CA GLU A 271 0.99 6.24 30.76
C GLU A 271 0.11 5.17 30.09
N GLU A 272 -0.25 5.37 28.81
CA GLU A 272 -1.08 4.46 28.03
C GLU A 272 -0.26 3.47 27.19
N LYS A 273 1.07 3.53 27.28
CA LYS A 273 1.95 2.57 26.60
C LYS A 273 1.74 1.17 27.17
N TRP A 274 1.74 0.19 26.27
CA TRP A 274 1.71 -1.23 26.61
C TRP A 274 2.96 -1.96 26.12
N GLU A 275 3.32 -3.03 26.84
CA GLU A 275 4.45 -3.89 26.48
C GLU A 275 4.01 -5.34 26.17
N SER A 276 2.85 -5.76 26.67
CA SER A 276 2.31 -7.11 26.50
C SER A 276 1.67 -7.33 25.13
N LYS A 277 1.84 -8.54 24.57
CA LYS A 277 1.11 -8.98 23.36
C LYS A 277 -0.41 -9.00 23.63
N ASN A 278 -1.23 -8.66 22.63
CA ASN A 278 -2.70 -8.64 22.67
C ASN A 278 -3.34 -7.53 23.51
N VAL A 279 -2.58 -6.52 23.93
CA VAL A 279 -3.12 -5.29 24.52
C VAL A 279 -2.92 -4.20 23.47
N ILE A 280 -4.01 -3.63 22.96
CA ILE A 280 -3.97 -2.50 22.02
C ILE A 280 -4.81 -1.40 22.66
N ASN A 281 -4.16 -0.34 23.13
CA ASN A 281 -4.82 0.86 23.65
C ASN A 281 -5.03 1.86 22.51
#